data_AF-B0WUN1-F1
#
_entry.id   AF-B0WUN1-F1
#
_cell.length_a   1.000
_cell.length_b   1.000
_cell.length_c   1.000
_cell.angle_alpha   90.00
_cell.angle_beta   90.00
_cell.angle_gamma   90.00
#
_symmetry.space_group_name_H-M   'P 1'
#
loop_
_entity.id
_entity.type
_entity.pdbx_description
1 polymer ?
#
loop_
_entity_poly.entity_id
_entity_poly.type
_entity_poly.pdbx_seq_one_letter_code
_entity_poly.pdbx_strand_id
1 'polypeptide(L)'
;MSAQYQAYFLQPMLEYIKDKQPEVRQAAVYGCGVLAQFGGDQYSMTCAQAIQLLIEVIMVPGSREPENVNPTENAISAVTKILKYNNKALTNPDEIIALWFSWLPVVEDDDEAIHVYGYLCDLIQANHPVVLGENNSNLPRIVSIFAEAFYREAMSVGHAESTRMLAIVKQIEASPDIFQACINQLTAEQKAALEEAYRAAAAIPIAQ
;
A
#
# COMPACT_ATOMS: atom_id res chain seq x y z
N MET A 1 -4.91 -5.11 -27.65
CA MET A 1 -4.47 -4.16 -26.60
C MET A 1 -5.60 -3.21 -26.29
N SER A 2 -5.88 -2.93 -25.00
CA SER A 2 -6.97 -2.05 -24.56
C SER A 2 -6.93 -0.64 -25.18
N ALA A 3 -5.74 -0.17 -25.60
CA ALA A 3 -5.52 1.15 -26.16
C ALA A 3 -6.42 1.52 -27.34
N GLN A 4 -6.78 0.53 -28.18
CA GLN A 4 -7.67 0.74 -29.32
C GLN A 4 -9.10 1.14 -28.90
N TYR A 5 -9.48 0.87 -27.66
CA TYR A 5 -10.82 1.11 -27.11
C TYR A 5 -10.83 2.18 -26.01
N GLN A 6 -9.71 2.87 -25.80
CA GLN A 6 -9.54 3.81 -24.68
C GLN A 6 -10.61 4.92 -24.62
N ALA A 7 -11.08 5.39 -25.78
CA ALA A 7 -12.11 6.41 -25.87
C ALA A 7 -13.48 5.97 -25.29
N TYR A 8 -13.73 4.67 -25.16
CA TYR A 8 -15.00 4.15 -24.67
C TYR A 8 -15.04 3.98 -23.15
N PHE A 9 -13.90 3.85 -22.49
CA PHE A 9 -13.87 3.50 -21.06
C PHE A 9 -13.08 4.47 -20.19
N LEU A 10 -12.07 5.19 -20.70
CA LEU A 10 -11.21 6.01 -19.86
C LEU A 10 -11.97 7.12 -19.15
N GLN A 11 -12.75 7.92 -19.91
CA GLN A 11 -13.50 9.02 -19.33
C GLN A 11 -14.55 8.52 -18.33
N PRO A 12 -15.42 7.54 -18.66
CA PRO A 12 -16.36 6.99 -17.69
C PRO A 12 -15.66 6.42 -16.45
N MET A 13 -14.53 5.70 -16.62
CA MET A 13 -13.79 5.14 -15.50
C MET A 13 -13.29 6.22 -14.54
N LEU A 14 -12.74 7.33 -15.05
CA LEU A 14 -12.32 8.45 -14.22
C LEU A 14 -13.51 9.15 -13.53
N GLU A 15 -14.62 9.30 -14.23
CA GLU A 15 -15.86 9.88 -13.66
C GLU A 15 -16.42 9.01 -12.52
N TYR A 16 -16.40 7.68 -12.68
CA TYR A 16 -16.92 6.72 -11.71
C TYR A 16 -16.06 6.55 -10.45
N ILE A 17 -14.83 7.08 -10.43
CA ILE A 17 -14.01 7.13 -9.19
C ILE A 17 -14.79 7.83 -8.06
N LYS A 18 -15.60 8.84 -8.41
CA LYS A 18 -16.36 9.66 -7.45
C LYS A 18 -17.85 9.31 -7.41
N ASP A 19 -18.22 8.11 -7.86
CA ASP A 19 -19.61 7.68 -7.86
C ASP A 19 -20.18 7.61 -6.42
N LYS A 20 -21.50 7.76 -6.29
CA LYS A 20 -22.18 7.66 -5.00
C LYS A 20 -22.18 6.24 -4.46
N GLN A 21 -22.21 5.24 -5.34
CA GLN A 21 -22.22 3.82 -4.97
C GLN A 21 -20.79 3.33 -4.69
N PRO A 22 -20.50 2.82 -3.48
CA PRO A 22 -19.17 2.31 -3.12
C PRO A 22 -18.63 1.26 -4.09
N GLU A 23 -19.49 0.37 -4.58
CA GLU A 23 -19.11 -0.73 -5.48
C GLU A 23 -18.68 -0.21 -6.86
N VAL A 24 -19.34 0.85 -7.35
CA VAL A 24 -18.97 1.52 -8.61
C VAL A 24 -17.63 2.22 -8.45
N ARG A 25 -17.40 2.91 -7.31
CA ARG A 25 -16.09 3.49 -7.00
C ARG A 25 -15.01 2.41 -6.97
N GLN A 26 -15.26 1.30 -6.27
CA GLN A 26 -14.30 0.20 -6.13
C GLN A 26 -13.88 -0.34 -7.49
N ALA A 27 -14.84 -0.62 -8.37
CA ALA A 27 -14.55 -1.09 -9.73
C ALA A 27 -13.73 -0.06 -10.54
N ALA A 28 -14.06 1.23 -10.42
CA ALA A 28 -13.35 2.30 -11.12
C ALA A 28 -11.90 2.46 -10.64
N VAL A 29 -11.67 2.47 -9.32
CA VAL A 29 -10.33 2.63 -8.76
C VAL A 29 -9.46 1.38 -8.99
N TYR A 30 -10.05 0.18 -8.92
CA TYR A 30 -9.38 -1.07 -9.31
C TYR A 30 -8.92 -1.01 -10.76
N GLY A 31 -9.80 -0.57 -11.67
CA GLY A 31 -9.48 -0.36 -13.08
C GLY A 31 -8.29 0.59 -13.30
N CYS A 32 -8.19 1.66 -12.51
CA CYS A 32 -7.05 2.58 -12.55
C CYS A 32 -5.74 1.89 -12.15
N GLY A 33 -5.77 1.06 -11.09
CA GLY A 33 -4.61 0.28 -10.66
C GLY A 33 -4.15 -0.74 -11.72
N VAL A 34 -5.09 -1.47 -12.32
CA VAL A 34 -4.81 -2.41 -13.42
C VAL A 34 -4.24 -1.68 -14.64
N LEU A 35 -4.78 -0.50 -14.98
CA LEU A 35 -4.29 0.32 -16.08
C LEU A 35 -2.84 0.76 -15.84
N ALA A 36 -2.50 1.13 -14.62
CA ALA A 36 -1.14 1.50 -14.25
C ALA A 36 -0.17 0.32 -14.37
N GLN A 37 -0.56 -0.85 -13.88
CA GLN A 37 0.30 -2.03 -13.83
C GLN A 37 0.50 -2.69 -15.21
N PHE A 38 -0.54 -2.72 -16.06
CA PHE A 38 -0.53 -3.51 -17.30
C PHE A 38 -0.81 -2.69 -18.56
N GLY A 39 -1.27 -1.46 -18.45
CA GLY A 39 -1.65 -0.63 -19.60
C GLY A 39 -0.47 -0.06 -20.39
N GLY A 40 0.69 0.10 -19.73
CA GLY A 40 1.92 0.65 -20.32
C GLY A 40 1.95 2.18 -20.42
N ASP A 41 3.05 2.71 -20.94
CA ASP A 41 3.40 4.15 -20.94
C ASP A 41 2.35 5.06 -21.60
N GLN A 42 1.57 4.53 -22.55
CA GLN A 42 0.52 5.28 -23.25
C GLN A 42 -0.58 5.82 -22.32
N TYR A 43 -0.76 5.22 -21.14
CA TYR A 43 -1.71 5.67 -20.13
C TYR A 43 -1.08 6.51 -19.02
N SER A 44 0.19 6.90 -19.13
CA SER A 44 0.89 7.68 -18.10
C SER A 44 0.16 8.98 -17.75
N MET A 45 -0.30 9.74 -18.76
CA MET A 45 -1.09 10.95 -18.54
C MET A 45 -2.42 10.68 -17.82
N THR A 46 -3.11 9.60 -18.20
CA THR A 46 -4.35 9.17 -17.52
C THR A 46 -4.07 8.78 -16.07
N CYS A 47 -2.98 8.06 -15.81
CA CYS A 47 -2.58 7.68 -14.45
C CYS A 47 -2.29 8.92 -13.60
N ALA A 48 -1.60 9.92 -14.16
CA ALA A 48 -1.34 11.19 -13.48
C ALA A 48 -2.64 11.96 -13.17
N GLN A 49 -3.61 11.95 -14.07
CA GLN A 49 -4.93 12.54 -13.83
C GLN A 49 -5.70 11.77 -12.74
N ALA A 50 -5.65 10.43 -12.78
CA ALA A 50 -6.33 9.58 -11.82
C ALA A 50 -5.84 9.82 -10.38
N ILE A 51 -4.54 10.08 -10.16
CA ILE A 51 -3.98 10.33 -8.83
C ILE A 51 -4.77 11.40 -8.07
N GLN A 52 -5.11 12.52 -8.70
CA GLN A 52 -5.84 13.60 -8.02
C GLN A 52 -7.24 13.14 -7.57
N LEU A 53 -7.95 12.41 -8.45
CA LEU A 53 -9.27 11.86 -8.14
C LEU A 53 -9.21 10.79 -7.04
N LEU A 54 -8.17 9.94 -7.06
CA LEU A 54 -7.95 8.91 -6.04
C LEU A 54 -7.67 9.55 -4.68
N ILE A 55 -6.82 10.58 -4.61
CA ILE A 55 -6.54 11.34 -3.38
C ILE A 55 -7.84 11.92 -2.80
N GLU A 56 -8.69 12.50 -3.63
CA GLU A 56 -9.97 13.07 -3.17
C GLU A 56 -10.90 12.02 -2.55
N VAL A 57 -10.94 10.81 -3.10
CA VAL A 57 -11.73 9.70 -2.54
C VAL A 57 -11.14 9.21 -1.23
N ILE A 58 -9.82 9.09 -1.13
CA ILE A 58 -9.15 8.60 0.08
C ILE A 58 -9.31 9.59 1.24
N MET A 59 -9.24 10.89 0.94
CA MET A 59 -9.24 11.96 1.95
C MET A 59 -10.63 12.46 2.35
N VAL A 60 -11.71 11.96 1.74
CA VAL A 60 -13.07 12.38 2.12
C VAL A 60 -13.39 11.96 3.56
N PRO A 61 -14.05 12.81 4.36
CA PRO A 61 -14.50 12.40 5.69
C PRO A 61 -15.38 11.15 5.63
N GLY A 62 -15.07 10.15 6.46
CA GLY A 62 -15.78 8.87 6.47
C GLY A 62 -15.35 7.88 5.37
N SER A 63 -14.22 8.13 4.69
CA SER A 63 -13.68 7.21 3.67
C SER A 63 -13.35 5.82 4.21
N ARG A 64 -13.05 5.70 5.51
CA ARG A 64 -12.77 4.43 6.20
C ARG A 64 -13.95 3.87 7.01
N GLU A 65 -15.15 4.41 6.87
CA GLU A 65 -16.35 3.76 7.43
C GLU A 65 -16.63 2.42 6.73
N PRO A 66 -17.34 1.47 7.36
CA PRO A 66 -17.52 0.11 6.82
C PRO A 66 -18.05 0.06 5.39
N GLU A 67 -18.90 1.00 4.99
CA GLU A 67 -19.46 1.05 3.62
C GLU A 67 -18.46 1.57 2.58
N ASN A 68 -17.40 2.27 3.01
CA ASN A 68 -16.46 2.98 2.14
C ASN A 68 -15.02 2.45 2.21
N VAL A 69 -14.69 1.62 3.21
CA VAL A 69 -13.30 1.19 3.45
C VAL A 69 -12.73 0.42 2.26
N ASN A 70 -13.50 -0.50 1.66
CA ASN A 70 -13.05 -1.29 0.50
C ASN A 70 -12.67 -0.43 -0.73
N PRO A 71 -13.54 0.48 -1.23
CA PRO A 71 -13.14 1.37 -2.33
C PRO A 71 -11.99 2.31 -1.94
N THR A 72 -11.89 2.71 -0.68
CA THR A 72 -10.78 3.55 -0.20
C THR A 72 -9.45 2.80 -0.22
N GLU A 73 -9.41 1.56 0.28
CA GLU A 73 -8.19 0.74 0.27
C GLU A 73 -7.80 0.32 -1.16
N ASN A 74 -8.77 0.02 -2.01
CA ASN A 74 -8.52 -0.17 -3.45
C ASN A 74 -7.95 1.11 -4.10
N ALA A 75 -8.40 2.30 -3.70
CA ALA A 75 -7.85 3.55 -4.19
C ALA A 75 -6.40 3.77 -3.71
N ILE A 76 -6.08 3.44 -2.45
CA ILE A 76 -4.71 3.46 -1.92
C ILE A 76 -3.82 2.52 -2.74
N SER A 77 -4.30 1.31 -3.06
CA SER A 77 -3.56 0.38 -3.90
C SER A 77 -3.46 0.83 -5.36
N ALA A 78 -4.48 1.48 -5.92
CA ALA A 78 -4.38 2.09 -7.25
C ALA A 78 -3.29 3.16 -7.31
N VAL A 79 -3.18 4.03 -6.29
CA VAL A 79 -2.07 4.99 -6.15
C VAL A 79 -0.74 4.26 -6.05
N THR A 80 -0.67 3.18 -5.28
CA THR A 80 0.52 2.31 -5.16
C THR A 80 0.97 1.79 -6.54
N LYS A 81 0.04 1.22 -7.31
CA LYS A 81 0.31 0.67 -8.65
C LYS A 81 0.75 1.77 -9.63
N ILE A 82 0.17 2.97 -9.56
CA ILE A 82 0.63 4.12 -10.36
C ILE A 82 2.05 4.53 -9.98
N LEU A 83 2.34 4.72 -8.70
CA LEU A 83 3.68 5.08 -8.21
C LEU A 83 4.74 4.04 -8.58
N LYS A 84 4.39 2.75 -8.54
CA LYS A 84 5.32 1.64 -8.84
C LYS A 84 5.53 1.42 -10.34
N TYR A 85 4.46 1.44 -11.14
CA TYR A 85 4.51 0.97 -12.53
C TYR A 85 4.36 2.07 -13.58
N ASN A 86 3.75 3.22 -13.25
CA ASN A 86 3.41 4.25 -14.23
C ASN A 86 3.54 5.69 -13.69
N ASN A 87 4.70 5.99 -13.11
CA ASN A 87 4.98 7.28 -12.45
C ASN A 87 5.57 8.36 -13.38
N LYS A 88 5.86 8.04 -14.65
CA LYS A 88 6.63 8.92 -15.57
C LYS A 88 5.99 10.29 -15.81
N ALA A 89 4.67 10.37 -15.77
CA ALA A 89 3.93 11.62 -15.95
C ALA A 89 3.65 12.37 -14.64
N LEU A 90 4.07 11.83 -13.49
CA LEU A 90 3.93 12.49 -12.20
C LEU A 90 5.03 13.54 -12.03
N THR A 91 4.62 14.76 -11.68
CA THR A 91 5.56 15.87 -11.46
C THR A 91 6.11 15.93 -10.04
N ASN A 92 5.42 15.30 -9.08
CA ASN A 92 5.70 15.37 -7.64
C ASN A 92 5.59 13.99 -6.94
N PRO A 93 6.32 12.95 -7.40
CA PRO A 93 6.21 11.60 -6.85
C PRO A 93 6.50 11.53 -5.34
N ASP A 94 7.48 12.28 -4.84
CA ASP A 94 7.85 12.27 -3.42
C ASP A 94 6.75 12.82 -2.50
N GLU A 95 6.04 13.86 -2.94
CA GLU A 95 4.89 14.40 -2.20
C GLU A 95 3.74 13.39 -2.16
N ILE A 96 3.51 12.70 -3.28
CA ILE A 96 2.48 11.67 -3.38
C ILE A 96 2.88 10.47 -2.51
N ILE A 97 4.16 10.07 -2.46
CA ILE A 97 4.66 9.01 -1.58
C ILE A 97 4.48 9.39 -0.11
N ALA A 98 4.78 10.63 0.27
CA ALA A 98 4.59 11.11 1.65
C ALA A 98 3.12 10.99 2.08
N LEU A 99 2.21 11.43 1.21
CA LEU A 99 0.78 11.35 1.44
C LEU A 99 0.29 9.89 1.47
N TRP A 100 0.72 9.08 0.50
CA TRP A 100 0.42 7.66 0.41
C TRP A 100 0.83 6.90 1.68
N PHE A 101 2.04 7.17 2.17
CA PHE A 101 2.53 6.57 3.40
C PHE A 101 1.60 6.91 4.58
N SER A 102 1.09 8.14 4.66
CA SER A 102 0.19 8.58 5.74
C SER A 102 -1.15 7.82 5.79
N TRP A 103 -1.60 7.25 4.66
CA TRP A 103 -2.87 6.51 4.59
C TRP A 103 -2.77 5.08 5.10
N LEU A 104 -1.56 4.52 5.21
CA LEU A 104 -1.37 3.15 5.69
C LEU A 104 -1.75 3.00 7.16
N PRO A 105 -2.28 1.84 7.59
CA PRO A 105 -2.26 0.53 6.89
C PRO A 105 -3.46 0.24 5.97
N VAL A 106 -3.32 -0.79 5.12
CA VAL A 106 -4.39 -1.41 4.32
C VAL A 106 -4.63 -2.81 4.87
N VAL A 107 -5.84 -3.10 5.34
CA VAL A 107 -6.11 -4.28 6.17
C VAL A 107 -7.44 -5.00 5.91
N GLU A 108 -8.31 -4.46 5.07
CA GLU A 108 -9.60 -5.08 4.74
C GLU A 108 -9.55 -5.83 3.40
N ASP A 109 -8.65 -5.45 2.49
CA ASP A 109 -8.50 -6.06 1.16
C ASP A 109 -7.14 -6.74 1.00
N ASP A 110 -7.10 -8.06 1.21
CA ASP A 110 -5.89 -8.88 1.16
C ASP A 110 -5.25 -8.95 -0.24
N ASP A 111 -6.08 -8.91 -1.30
CA ASP A 111 -5.62 -8.93 -2.69
C ASP A 111 -4.91 -7.62 -3.04
N GLU A 112 -5.33 -6.51 -2.45
CA GLU A 112 -4.71 -5.20 -2.63
C GLU A 112 -3.55 -4.95 -1.66
N ALA A 113 -3.61 -5.52 -0.46
CA ALA A 113 -2.57 -5.44 0.57
C ALA A 113 -1.20 -5.86 0.04
N ILE A 114 -1.11 -6.98 -0.70
CA ILE A 114 0.16 -7.48 -1.23
C ILE A 114 0.88 -6.45 -2.13
N HIS A 115 0.15 -5.64 -2.87
CA HIS A 115 0.72 -4.60 -3.72
C HIS A 115 1.25 -3.44 -2.89
N VAL A 116 0.47 -3.02 -1.89
CA VAL A 116 0.79 -1.92 -0.97
C VAL A 116 2.03 -2.24 -0.14
N TYR A 117 2.04 -3.38 0.54
CA TYR A 117 3.17 -3.79 1.37
C TYR A 117 4.40 -4.15 0.53
N GLY A 118 4.22 -4.71 -0.67
CA GLY A 118 5.34 -4.96 -1.57
C GLY A 118 6.02 -3.68 -2.04
N TYR A 119 5.25 -2.62 -2.35
CA TYR A 119 5.81 -1.32 -2.68
C TYR A 119 6.45 -0.61 -1.47
N LEU A 120 5.85 -0.74 -0.27
CA LEU A 120 6.47 -0.24 0.95
C LEU A 120 7.84 -0.89 1.20
N CYS A 121 7.93 -2.21 1.01
CA CYS A 121 9.19 -2.93 1.09
C CYS A 121 10.19 -2.45 0.03
N ASP A 122 9.77 -2.17 -1.21
CA ASP A 122 10.63 -1.63 -2.26
C ASP A 122 11.25 -0.29 -1.83
N LEU A 123 10.42 0.63 -1.29
CA LEU A 123 10.86 1.96 -0.85
C LEU A 123 11.83 1.88 0.34
N ILE A 124 11.57 1.01 1.31
CA ILE A 124 12.44 0.83 2.49
C ILE A 124 13.79 0.26 2.04
N GLN A 125 13.79 -0.78 1.21
CA GLN A 125 15.02 -1.42 0.72
C GLN A 125 15.83 -0.48 -0.20
N ALA A 126 15.16 0.44 -0.89
CA ALA A 126 15.79 1.51 -1.66
C ALA A 126 16.29 2.68 -0.78
N ASN A 127 16.13 2.63 0.54
CA ASN A 127 16.44 3.71 1.48
C ASN A 127 15.74 5.03 1.13
N HIS A 128 14.47 4.97 0.73
CA HIS A 128 13.75 6.15 0.26
C HIS A 128 13.57 7.17 1.41
N PRO A 129 14.10 8.41 1.28
CA PRO A 129 14.20 9.36 2.38
C PRO A 129 12.82 9.80 2.91
N VAL A 130 11.82 9.92 2.04
CA VAL A 130 10.45 10.27 2.44
C VAL A 130 9.83 9.20 3.35
N VAL A 131 10.08 7.93 3.07
CA VAL A 131 9.48 6.82 3.83
C VAL A 131 10.23 6.60 5.13
N LEU A 132 11.56 6.61 5.11
CA LEU A 132 12.37 6.43 6.33
C LEU A 132 12.30 7.66 7.25
N GLY A 133 12.09 8.85 6.69
CA GLY A 133 12.15 10.11 7.43
C GLY A 133 13.58 10.50 7.79
N GLU A 134 13.78 11.75 8.21
CA GLU A 134 15.07 12.20 8.71
C GLU A 134 15.52 11.34 9.88
N ASN A 135 16.77 10.88 9.85
CA ASN A 135 17.36 9.98 10.84
C ASN A 135 16.50 8.73 11.14
N ASN A 136 15.81 8.20 10.13
CA ASN A 136 14.98 7.00 10.26
C ASN A 136 13.81 7.16 11.26
N SER A 137 13.32 8.39 11.43
CA SER A 137 12.25 8.73 12.38
C SER A 137 10.93 8.00 12.15
N ASN A 138 10.69 7.47 10.94
CA ASN A 138 9.47 6.73 10.62
C ASN A 138 9.55 5.22 10.90
N LEU A 139 10.70 4.67 11.31
CA LEU A 139 10.82 3.23 11.58
C LEU A 139 9.79 2.70 12.59
N PRO A 140 9.49 3.39 13.71
CA PRO A 140 8.43 2.94 14.61
C PRO A 140 7.06 2.83 13.94
N ARG A 141 6.71 3.79 13.09
CA ARG A 141 5.46 3.76 12.32
C ARG A 141 5.44 2.63 11.30
N ILE A 142 6.57 2.35 10.63
CA ILE A 142 6.71 1.24 9.69
C ILE A 142 6.46 -0.10 10.41
N VAL A 143 7.09 -0.30 11.58
CA VAL A 143 6.90 -1.53 12.36
C VAL A 143 5.44 -1.65 12.84
N SER A 144 4.81 -0.54 13.24
CA SER A 144 3.39 -0.53 13.60
C SER A 144 2.48 -0.90 12.44
N ILE A 145 2.73 -0.38 11.23
CA ILE A 145 1.99 -0.73 10.02
C ILE A 145 2.13 -2.23 9.70
N PHE A 146 3.33 -2.79 9.79
CA PHE A 146 3.54 -4.22 9.55
C PHE A 146 2.89 -5.08 10.62
N ALA A 147 2.98 -4.70 11.90
CA ALA A 147 2.36 -5.43 12.99
C ALA A 147 0.82 -5.41 12.89
N GLU A 148 0.22 -4.28 12.47
CA GLU A 148 -1.21 -4.18 12.22
C GLU A 148 -1.65 -5.08 11.05
N ALA A 149 -0.86 -5.15 9.97
CA ALA A 149 -1.15 -6.02 8.84
C ALA A 149 -1.19 -7.51 9.23
N PHE A 150 -0.30 -7.95 10.13
CA PHE A 150 -0.34 -9.31 10.67
C PHE A 150 -1.47 -9.52 11.67
N TYR A 151 -1.73 -8.54 12.54
CA TYR A 151 -2.80 -8.61 13.52
C TYR A 151 -4.19 -8.71 12.88
N ARG A 152 -4.40 -7.96 11.80
CA ARG A 152 -5.64 -7.97 11.01
C ARG A 152 -5.69 -9.09 9.97
N GLU A 153 -4.68 -9.96 9.95
CA GLU A 153 -4.54 -11.09 9.01
C GLU A 153 -4.45 -10.70 7.52
N ALA A 154 -4.28 -9.42 7.20
CA ALA A 154 -4.18 -8.89 5.84
C ALA A 154 -2.92 -9.37 5.08
N MET A 155 -1.94 -9.91 5.81
CA MET A 155 -0.73 -10.49 5.23
C MET A 155 -0.49 -11.91 5.75
N SER A 156 -0.72 -12.89 4.89
CA SER A 156 -0.44 -14.29 5.18
C SER A 156 1.06 -14.58 5.29
N VAL A 157 1.47 -15.27 6.35
CA VAL A 157 2.85 -15.74 6.53
C VAL A 157 3.20 -16.77 5.46
N GLY A 158 4.40 -16.65 4.88
CA GLY A 158 4.87 -17.51 3.78
C GLY A 158 4.68 -16.92 2.38
N HIS A 159 3.90 -15.83 2.26
CA HIS A 159 3.92 -15.00 1.06
C HIS A 159 5.28 -14.30 0.90
N ALA A 160 5.68 -13.99 -0.34
CA ALA A 160 6.97 -13.35 -0.61
C ALA A 160 7.07 -11.96 0.06
N GLU A 161 6.00 -11.17 0.01
CA GLU A 161 5.97 -9.82 0.59
C GLU A 161 5.94 -9.84 2.12
N SER A 162 5.23 -10.77 2.76
CA SER A 162 5.27 -10.91 4.22
C SER A 162 6.66 -11.35 4.71
N THR A 163 7.34 -12.20 3.93
CA THR A 163 8.75 -12.56 4.17
C THR A 163 9.66 -11.33 4.14
N ARG A 164 9.47 -10.42 3.16
CA ARG A 164 10.23 -9.16 3.07
C ARG A 164 9.93 -8.23 4.26
N MET A 165 8.67 -8.12 4.67
CA MET A 165 8.27 -7.35 5.85
C MET A 165 9.00 -7.84 7.12
N LEU A 166 8.95 -9.15 7.41
CA LEU A 166 9.63 -9.73 8.58
C LEU A 166 11.15 -9.57 8.53
N ALA A 167 11.75 -9.66 7.34
CA ALA A 167 13.18 -9.40 7.16
C ALA A 167 13.56 -7.95 7.47
N ILE A 168 12.73 -6.98 7.07
CA ILE A 168 12.92 -5.56 7.41
C ILE A 168 12.82 -5.35 8.92
N VAL A 169 11.79 -5.90 9.58
CA VAL A 169 11.66 -5.78 11.05
C VAL A 169 12.87 -6.40 11.75
N LYS A 170 13.35 -7.56 11.28
CA LYS A 170 14.55 -8.21 11.81
C LYS A 170 15.82 -7.38 11.60
N GLN A 171 15.91 -6.61 10.53
CA GLN A 171 17.02 -5.67 10.33
C GLN A 171 16.96 -4.52 11.35
N ILE A 172 15.77 -4.04 11.69
CA ILE A 172 15.58 -2.98 12.70
C ILE A 172 15.95 -3.49 14.11
N GLU A 173 15.68 -4.76 14.42
CA GLU A 173 16.09 -5.43 15.67
C GLU A 173 17.60 -5.36 15.93
N ALA A 174 18.43 -5.24 14.88
CA ALA A 174 19.87 -5.09 15.03
C ALA A 174 20.27 -3.77 15.73
N SER A 175 19.34 -2.82 15.88
CA SER A 175 19.51 -1.55 16.60
C SER A 175 18.62 -1.53 17.85
N PRO A 176 19.11 -1.94 19.04
CA PRO A 176 18.28 -2.14 20.23
C PRO A 176 17.47 -0.91 20.64
N ASP A 177 18.06 0.28 20.60
CA ASP A 177 17.38 1.52 21.00
C ASP A 177 16.21 1.87 20.06
N ILE A 178 16.41 1.69 18.76
CA ILE A 178 15.38 1.93 17.74
C ILE A 178 14.28 0.88 17.88
N PHE A 179 14.66 -0.39 18.00
CA PHE A 179 13.70 -1.47 18.13
C PHE A 179 12.84 -1.33 19.39
N GLN A 180 13.43 -0.93 20.52
CA GLN A 180 12.68 -0.64 21.74
C GLN A 180 11.67 0.50 21.51
N ALA A 181 12.04 1.55 20.77
CA ALA A 181 11.12 2.62 20.41
C ALA A 181 9.97 2.12 19.53
N CYS A 182 10.24 1.23 18.57
CA CYS A 182 9.20 0.58 17.75
C CYS A 182 8.24 -0.25 18.62
N ILE A 183 8.76 -1.14 19.45
CA ILE A 183 7.97 -2.02 20.33
C ILE A 183 7.13 -1.22 21.34
N ASN A 184 7.61 -0.06 21.81
CA ASN A 184 6.85 0.79 22.71
C ASN A 184 5.60 1.42 22.07
N GLN A 185 5.53 1.50 20.74
CA GLN A 185 4.35 2.02 20.02
C GLN A 185 3.30 0.94 19.71
N LEU A 186 3.66 -0.34 19.84
CA LEU A 186 2.75 -1.43 19.51
C LEU A 186 1.80 -1.76 20.67
N THR A 187 0.56 -2.13 20.33
CA THR A 187 -0.37 -2.74 21.28
C THR A 187 0.07 -4.16 21.68
N ALA A 188 -0.57 -4.75 22.70
CA ALA A 188 -0.27 -6.12 23.10
C ALA A 188 -0.61 -7.12 21.99
N GLU A 189 -1.70 -6.86 21.27
CA GLU A 189 -2.18 -7.67 20.15
C GLU A 189 -1.24 -7.59 18.95
N GLN A 190 -0.78 -6.38 18.60
CA GLN A 190 0.20 -6.17 17.54
C GLN A 190 1.54 -6.87 17.85
N LYS A 191 2.00 -6.83 19.10
CA LYS A 191 3.21 -7.57 19.53
C LYS A 191 3.01 -9.08 19.38
N ALA A 192 1.90 -9.60 19.88
CA ALA A 192 1.59 -11.03 19.79
C ALA A 192 1.50 -11.49 18.33
N ALA A 193 0.87 -10.70 17.45
CA ALA A 193 0.76 -11.02 16.03
C ALA A 193 2.13 -11.03 15.33
N LEU A 194 3.00 -10.06 15.62
CA LEU A 194 4.35 -10.02 15.07
C LEU A 194 5.21 -11.18 15.57
N GLU A 195 5.13 -11.52 16.85
CA GLU A 195 5.81 -12.70 17.41
C GLU A 195 5.31 -14.00 16.78
N GLU A 196 3.99 -14.15 16.59
CA GLU A 196 3.42 -15.34 15.96
C GLU A 196 3.84 -15.43 14.50
N ALA A 197 3.86 -14.30 13.77
CA ALA A 197 4.35 -14.25 12.40
C ALA A 197 5.82 -14.72 12.30
N TYR A 198 6.67 -14.33 13.26
CA TYR A 198 8.05 -14.85 13.32
C TYR A 198 8.11 -16.35 13.56
N ARG A 199 7.31 -16.88 14.50
CA ARG A 199 7.27 -18.32 14.80
C ARG A 199 6.78 -19.12 13.60
N ALA A 200 5.70 -18.67 12.98
CA ALA A 200 5.12 -19.28 11.78
C ALA A 200 6.13 -19.27 10.62
N ALA A 201 6.82 -18.15 10.38
CA ALA A 201 7.83 -18.05 9.34
C ALA A 201 9.01 -19.00 9.57
N ALA A 202 9.44 -19.18 10.83
CA ALA A 202 10.51 -20.12 11.18
C ALA A 202 10.10 -21.60 11.02
N ALA A 203 8.79 -21.90 11.04
CA ALA A 203 8.26 -23.24 10.85
C ALA A 203 8.09 -23.64 9.38
N ILE A 204 8.20 -22.70 8.43
CA ILE A 204 8.12 -22.99 6.99
C ILE A 204 9.39 -23.76 6.58
N PRO A 205 9.25 -24.99 6.04
CA PRO A 205 10.40 -25.76 5.57
C PRO A 205 11.12 -25.00 4.46
N ILE A 206 12.45 -24.89 4.55
CA ILE A 206 13.26 -24.38 3.44
C ILE A 206 13.10 -25.37 2.29
N ALA A 207 12.46 -24.95 1.21
CA ALA A 207 12.42 -25.74 -0.02
C ALA A 207 13.87 -25.98 -0.48
N GLN A 208 14.26 -27.26 -0.52
CA GLN A 208 15.58 -27.70 -0.99
C GLN A 208 15.77 -27.43 -2.48
#